data_AF-A0A5C7LQR2-F1
#
_entry.id   AF-A0A5C7LQR2-F1
#
_cell.length_a   1.000
_cell.length_b   1.000
_cell.length_c   1.000
_cell.angle_alpha   90.00
_cell.angle_beta   90.00
_cell.angle_gamma   90.00
#
_symmetry.space_group_name_H-M   'P 1'
#
loop_
_entity.id
_entity.type
_entity.pdbx_description
1 polymer ?
#
loop_
_entity_poly.entity_id
_entity_poly.type
_entity_poly.pdbx_seq_one_letter_code
_entity_poly.pdbx_strand_id
1 'polypeptide(L)'
;MGSRGENFGRRLTGGISPNDNTQRTREWLQNGAAPILQRAVVVEVFYDPTTLTDVELDKLENSVANPELVEGMPVNSILARIITSSQDLGNPSQFIFYPLFSSHFQLPAKPGEQVFILFEDYSRAGGSIGYWMTRPMAARQVEDVNYTHADRIYDPYNHPRSIPRAIVSTLTASAPTFPNGAGTPESFSLQPSGSGNPYDRIVNTSTAAKQFTFEPVPRFRKRPGDFLLQGSNNSLILLGSDRTGPSTAITGSQGKDVQGQAGIVDIVTGIGSIRKLPADHRSDPGQYSPTAPRVIENTRGKKEVYKTPYKSQKTDNPKEGDPDFIRDLSRIYLAMKTKGDLNFGIQFGGNNGILPNSQDYFGTAVADLPSANQDGQPFVVMKSENVRLIAKGKDPDNGPSESGELRFIKEGTVSDKDLSVFVMDKTGRVLMMGKDVQLQTHEDGKVLLKCKTSNPNDADPIVLFSKFKECLEEVHAKLDELKNETARQFSNISNNGLAVVNAAGPFSPIPGLVGMKLAMQSAQTAISALNLDFRPKINPCRSKWIFVNKENQ
;
A
#
# COMPACT_ATOMS: atom_id res chain seq x y z
N MET A 1 -29.19 30.40 21.14
CA MET A 1 -28.07 29.86 20.33
C MET A 1 -28.56 29.65 18.91
N GLY A 2 -27.84 30.24 17.94
CA GLY A 2 -28.33 30.50 16.58
C GLY A 2 -28.59 29.26 15.73
N SER A 3 -29.70 29.33 15.00
CA SER A 3 -30.13 28.41 13.95
C SER A 3 -29.16 28.43 12.76
N ARG A 4 -28.43 27.34 12.55
CA ARG A 4 -27.74 27.02 11.29
C ARG A 4 -28.21 25.65 10.81
N GLY A 5 -28.95 25.63 9.72
CA GLY A 5 -29.41 24.42 9.03
C GLY A 5 -30.43 24.79 7.97
N GLU A 6 -30.17 24.41 6.72
CA GLU A 6 -31.04 24.71 5.58
C GLU A 6 -32.43 24.11 5.78
N ASN A 7 -33.45 24.97 5.72
CA ASN A 7 -34.85 24.61 5.74
C ASN A 7 -35.31 24.31 4.30
N PHE A 8 -35.40 23.04 3.92
CA PHE A 8 -36.09 22.60 2.70
C PHE A 8 -37.62 22.57 2.88
N GLY A 9 -38.15 23.63 3.49
CA GLY A 9 -39.58 23.86 3.62
C GLY A 9 -40.13 24.55 2.38
N ARG A 10 -40.47 23.77 1.35
CA ARG A 10 -41.68 23.90 0.52
C ARG A 10 -42.17 25.36 0.27
N ARG A 11 -41.82 25.97 -0.86
CA ARG A 11 -42.73 26.92 -1.55
C ARG A 11 -43.58 26.13 -2.54
N LEU A 12 -44.65 25.52 -2.03
CA LEU A 12 -45.83 25.25 -2.84
C LEU A 12 -46.50 26.61 -3.09
N THR A 13 -46.42 27.08 -4.32
CA THR A 13 -47.26 28.18 -4.83
C THR A 13 -48.72 27.72 -4.86
N GLY A 14 -49.53 28.26 -3.96
CA GLY A 14 -50.99 28.20 -4.02
C GLY A 14 -51.55 29.49 -3.45
N GLY A 15 -52.12 30.33 -4.33
CA GLY A 15 -52.73 31.61 -3.96
C GLY A 15 -52.60 32.63 -5.10
N ILE A 16 -53.59 32.68 -5.99
CA ILE A 16 -53.73 33.71 -7.03
C ILE A 16 -54.26 34.97 -6.34
N SER A 17 -53.45 36.02 -6.27
CA SER A 17 -53.89 37.38 -5.96
C SER A 17 -53.52 38.28 -7.14
N PRO A 18 -54.42 39.13 -7.68
CA PRO A 18 -54.18 39.84 -8.94
C PRO A 18 -53.14 40.98 -8.88
N ASN A 19 -52.58 41.29 -7.71
CA ASN A 19 -51.72 42.46 -7.50
C ASN A 19 -50.36 42.12 -6.84
N ASP A 20 -49.80 40.93 -7.09
CA ASP A 20 -48.57 40.53 -6.44
C ASP A 20 -47.32 40.83 -7.30
N ASN A 21 -46.47 41.72 -6.79
CA ASN A 21 -45.15 42.05 -7.34
C ASN A 21 -44.22 40.83 -7.51
N THR A 22 -44.62 39.65 -6.98
CA THR A 22 -43.96 38.37 -7.24
C THR A 22 -44.01 37.91 -8.69
N GLN A 23 -44.92 38.39 -9.54
CA GLN A 23 -44.86 38.10 -10.99
C GLN A 23 -43.65 38.79 -11.65
N ARG A 24 -43.39 40.06 -11.33
CA ARG A 24 -42.18 40.76 -11.82
C ARG A 24 -40.89 40.14 -11.29
N THR A 25 -40.87 39.65 -10.04
CA THR A 25 -39.70 38.93 -9.50
C THR A 25 -39.52 37.55 -10.13
N ARG A 26 -40.62 36.88 -10.52
CA ARG A 26 -40.59 35.58 -11.21
C ARG A 26 -40.16 35.73 -12.66
N GLU A 27 -40.60 36.77 -13.36
CA GLU A 27 -40.13 37.14 -14.70
C GLU A 27 -38.66 37.57 -14.71
N TRP A 28 -38.16 38.21 -13.64
CA TRP A 28 -36.73 38.54 -13.51
C TRP A 28 -35.86 37.30 -13.23
N LEU A 29 -36.41 36.28 -12.56
CA LEU A 29 -35.76 34.97 -12.36
C LEU A 29 -35.90 34.04 -13.58
N GLN A 30 -36.92 34.23 -14.43
CA GLN A 30 -37.15 33.45 -15.66
C GLN A 30 -36.52 34.09 -16.90
N ASN A 31 -36.24 35.40 -16.90
CA ASN A 31 -35.46 36.12 -17.92
C ASN A 31 -33.99 36.35 -17.47
N GLY A 32 -33.49 35.59 -16.50
CA GLY A 32 -32.08 35.57 -16.17
C GLY A 32 -31.30 34.77 -17.22
N ALA A 33 -30.13 35.27 -17.62
CA ALA A 33 -29.16 34.47 -18.39
C ALA A 33 -29.05 33.09 -17.75
N ALA A 34 -29.11 32.01 -18.56
CA ALA A 34 -29.17 30.67 -18.01
C ALA A 34 -28.02 30.43 -17.01
N PRO A 35 -28.26 29.65 -15.95
CA PRO A 35 -27.23 29.42 -14.95
C PRO A 35 -25.99 28.86 -15.65
N ILE A 36 -24.85 29.53 -15.43
CA ILE A 36 -23.54 29.18 -15.99
C ILE A 36 -23.14 27.74 -15.58
N LEU A 37 -23.69 27.25 -14.47
CA LEU A 37 -23.51 25.90 -13.97
C LEU A 37 -24.84 25.14 -13.97
N GLN A 38 -24.93 24.07 -14.76
CA GLN A 38 -26.11 23.19 -14.84
C GLN A 38 -25.77 21.79 -14.33
N ARG A 39 -26.80 20.99 -14.06
CA ARG A 39 -26.68 19.59 -13.67
C ARG A 39 -27.15 18.72 -14.83
N ALA A 40 -26.42 17.65 -15.08
CA ALA A 40 -26.79 16.63 -16.04
C ALA A 40 -26.63 15.23 -15.42
N VAL A 41 -27.44 14.28 -15.87
CA VAL A 41 -27.24 12.85 -15.56
C VAL A 41 -26.37 12.24 -16.66
N VAL A 42 -25.30 11.57 -16.24
CA VAL A 42 -24.39 10.83 -17.13
C VAL A 42 -25.13 9.62 -17.69
N VAL A 43 -25.19 9.49 -19.01
CA VAL A 43 -25.73 8.33 -19.73
C VAL A 43 -24.62 7.35 -20.11
N GLU A 44 -23.49 7.87 -20.60
CA GLU A 44 -22.33 7.08 -21.01
C GLU A 44 -21.04 7.87 -20.71
N VAL A 45 -19.94 7.15 -20.50
CA VAL A 45 -18.60 7.73 -20.36
C VAL A 45 -17.69 7.16 -21.44
N PHE A 46 -17.15 8.02 -22.29
CA PHE A 46 -16.24 7.64 -23.37
C PHE A 46 -14.81 7.62 -22.85
N TYR A 47 -14.44 6.52 -22.19
CA TYR A 47 -13.09 6.31 -21.65
C TYR A 47 -12.05 6.04 -22.75
N ASP A 48 -12.47 5.51 -23.90
CA ASP A 48 -11.65 5.33 -25.10
C ASP A 48 -12.50 5.56 -26.37
N PRO A 49 -12.61 6.82 -26.85
CA PRO A 49 -13.36 7.14 -28.06
C PRO A 49 -12.85 6.43 -29.32
N THR A 50 -11.58 6.00 -29.35
CA THR A 50 -10.98 5.35 -30.53
C THR A 50 -11.49 3.93 -30.76
N THR A 51 -12.22 3.37 -29.79
CA THR A 51 -12.83 2.05 -29.89
C THR A 51 -14.22 2.07 -30.54
N LEU A 52 -14.79 3.25 -30.78
CA LEU A 52 -16.09 3.40 -31.44
C LEU A 52 -15.95 3.12 -32.93
N THR A 53 -16.86 2.31 -33.47
CA THR A 53 -16.96 2.08 -34.91
C THR A 53 -17.66 3.23 -35.62
N ASP A 54 -17.42 3.39 -36.93
CA ASP A 54 -18.10 4.42 -37.75
C ASP A 54 -19.63 4.36 -37.60
N VAL A 55 -20.20 3.15 -37.54
CA VAL A 55 -21.65 2.94 -37.35
C VAL A 55 -22.13 3.42 -35.98
N GLU A 56 -21.29 3.33 -34.95
CA GLU A 56 -21.61 3.84 -33.61
C GLU A 56 -21.47 5.35 -33.52
N LEU A 57 -20.45 5.92 -34.19
CA LEU A 57 -20.28 7.36 -34.33
C LEU A 57 -21.49 7.98 -35.07
N ASP A 58 -21.88 7.43 -36.22
CA ASP A 58 -23.06 7.86 -36.98
C ASP A 58 -24.33 7.83 -36.12
N LYS A 59 -24.53 6.75 -35.34
CA LYS A 59 -25.68 6.63 -34.44
C LYS A 59 -25.62 7.67 -33.33
N LEU A 60 -24.44 7.95 -32.80
CA LEU A 60 -24.25 8.91 -31.73
C LEU A 60 -24.51 10.33 -32.23
N GLU A 61 -23.96 10.71 -33.38
CA GLU A 61 -24.22 12.00 -34.05
C GLU A 61 -25.72 12.24 -34.25
N ASN A 62 -26.44 11.24 -34.72
CA ASN A 62 -27.90 11.34 -34.92
C ASN A 62 -28.71 11.40 -33.61
N SER A 63 -28.10 11.12 -32.46
CA SER A 63 -28.76 11.05 -31.15
C SER A 63 -28.49 12.24 -30.23
N VAL A 64 -27.50 13.07 -30.55
CA VAL A 64 -27.07 14.20 -29.71
C VAL A 64 -27.44 15.55 -30.32
N ALA A 65 -27.56 16.56 -29.46
CA ALA A 65 -27.89 17.93 -29.87
C ALA A 65 -26.68 18.72 -30.38
N ASN A 66 -25.46 18.19 -30.21
CA ASN A 66 -24.19 18.76 -30.69
C ASN A 66 -23.36 17.69 -31.43
N PRO A 67 -23.83 17.22 -32.60
CA PRO A 67 -23.17 16.15 -33.37
C PRO A 67 -21.73 16.48 -33.76
N GLU A 68 -21.41 17.77 -33.94
CA GLU A 68 -20.08 18.24 -34.31
C GLU A 68 -18.98 17.91 -33.28
N LEU A 69 -19.35 17.54 -32.05
CA LEU A 69 -18.39 17.14 -31.01
C LEU A 69 -18.11 15.63 -30.99
N VAL A 70 -18.84 14.82 -31.76
CA VAL A 70 -18.73 13.36 -31.65
C VAL A 70 -17.40 12.86 -32.18
N GLU A 71 -17.02 13.24 -33.39
CA GLU A 71 -15.79 12.78 -34.04
C GLU A 71 -14.53 13.21 -33.27
N GLY A 72 -14.53 14.41 -32.70
CA GLY A 72 -13.39 15.03 -32.04
C GLY A 72 -13.30 14.83 -30.52
N MET A 73 -14.16 13.99 -29.93
CA MET A 73 -14.26 13.93 -28.47
C MET A 73 -12.97 13.38 -27.82
N PRO A 74 -12.39 14.06 -26.81
CA PRO A 74 -11.26 13.52 -26.07
C PRO A 74 -11.72 12.40 -25.12
N VAL A 75 -10.74 11.62 -24.64
CA VAL A 75 -10.94 10.65 -23.56
C VAL A 75 -11.60 11.31 -22.33
N ASN A 76 -12.44 10.54 -21.64
CA ASN A 76 -13.22 10.98 -20.48
C ASN A 76 -14.30 12.04 -20.82
N SER A 77 -14.71 12.12 -22.08
CA SER A 77 -15.95 12.81 -22.46
C SER A 77 -17.18 12.02 -22.00
N ILE A 78 -18.31 12.69 -21.82
CA ILE A 78 -19.55 12.04 -21.38
C ILE A 78 -20.71 12.34 -22.33
N LEU A 79 -21.60 11.36 -22.48
CA LEU A 79 -22.96 11.59 -22.97
C LEU A 79 -23.84 11.88 -21.77
N ALA A 80 -24.55 13.01 -21.75
CA ALA A 80 -25.38 13.36 -20.60
C ALA A 80 -26.71 14.03 -20.99
N ARG A 81 -27.68 13.94 -20.09
CA ARG A 81 -29.01 14.56 -20.20
C ARG A 81 -29.15 15.66 -19.16
N ILE A 82 -29.51 16.87 -19.59
CA ILE A 82 -29.55 18.05 -18.72
C ILE A 82 -30.84 18.02 -17.88
N ILE A 83 -30.70 18.05 -16.55
CA ILE A 83 -31.83 17.96 -15.61
C ILE A 83 -32.16 19.29 -14.93
N THR A 84 -31.28 20.29 -15.03
CA THR A 84 -31.54 21.63 -14.51
C THR A 84 -32.79 22.23 -15.15
N SER A 85 -33.59 22.94 -14.35
CA SER A 85 -34.83 23.59 -14.79
C SER A 85 -35.84 22.63 -15.45
N SER A 86 -35.79 21.33 -15.10
CA SER A 86 -36.66 20.29 -15.68
C SER A 86 -36.54 20.14 -17.20
N GLN A 87 -35.39 20.51 -17.78
CA GLN A 87 -35.18 20.47 -19.24
C GLN A 87 -35.45 19.09 -19.81
N ASP A 88 -34.95 18.04 -19.15
CA ASP A 88 -35.17 16.66 -19.57
C ASP A 88 -36.66 16.23 -19.57
N LEU A 89 -37.51 16.83 -18.73
CA LEU A 89 -38.95 16.51 -18.67
C LEU A 89 -39.74 17.10 -19.85
N GLY A 90 -39.30 18.24 -20.37
CA GLY A 90 -39.96 18.94 -21.46
C GLY A 90 -39.48 18.46 -22.83
N ASN A 91 -38.16 18.48 -23.03
CA ASN A 91 -37.54 18.04 -24.28
C ASN A 91 -36.23 17.30 -23.96
N PRO A 92 -36.27 15.97 -23.80
CA PRO A 92 -35.08 15.18 -23.47
C PRO A 92 -34.10 15.22 -24.62
N SER A 93 -33.00 15.94 -24.45
CA SER A 93 -31.88 15.92 -25.39
C SER A 93 -30.61 15.42 -24.73
N GLN A 94 -29.81 14.71 -25.52
CA GLN A 94 -28.50 14.23 -25.11
C GLN A 94 -27.44 15.16 -25.67
N PHE A 95 -26.40 15.41 -24.88
CA PHE A 95 -25.27 16.23 -25.30
C PHE A 95 -23.97 15.49 -25.00
N ILE A 96 -22.98 15.72 -25.85
CA ILE A 96 -21.58 15.41 -25.54
C ILE A 96 -20.99 16.55 -24.72
N PHE A 97 -20.34 16.20 -23.62
CA PHE A 97 -19.57 17.14 -22.81
C PHE A 97 -18.13 16.66 -22.69
N TYR A 98 -17.18 17.56 -22.95
CA TYR A 98 -15.75 17.31 -22.75
C TYR A 98 -15.36 17.50 -21.28
N PRO A 99 -14.27 16.89 -20.78
CA PRO A 99 -13.78 17.20 -19.45
C PRO A 99 -13.33 18.67 -19.37
N LEU A 100 -13.76 19.39 -18.34
CA LEU A 100 -13.41 20.81 -18.13
C LEU A 100 -11.92 20.98 -17.85
N PHE A 101 -11.32 20.04 -17.12
CA PHE A 101 -9.91 20.08 -16.78
C PHE A 101 -9.04 19.52 -17.90
N SER A 102 -7.82 20.01 -18.00
CA SER A 102 -6.83 19.51 -18.96
C SER A 102 -6.55 18.02 -18.75
N SER A 103 -5.94 17.38 -19.74
CA SER A 103 -5.60 15.94 -19.72
C SER A 103 -4.73 15.51 -18.53
N HIS A 104 -4.15 16.44 -17.77
CA HIS A 104 -3.40 16.18 -16.54
C HIS A 104 -4.28 15.89 -15.32
N PHE A 105 -5.59 16.19 -15.38
CA PHE A 105 -6.50 16.03 -14.25
C PHE A 105 -7.87 15.52 -14.70
N GLN A 106 -8.03 14.20 -14.73
CA GLN A 106 -9.25 13.53 -15.14
C GLN A 106 -10.01 13.01 -13.93
N LEU A 107 -11.15 13.64 -13.64
CA LEU A 107 -12.03 13.21 -12.55
C LEU A 107 -12.84 11.98 -12.96
N PRO A 108 -13.28 11.13 -12.01
CA PRO A 108 -14.13 9.99 -12.31
C PRO A 108 -15.59 10.43 -12.49
N ALA A 109 -16.25 9.88 -13.52
CA ALA A 109 -17.69 9.95 -13.72
C ALA A 109 -18.23 8.53 -13.99
N LYS A 110 -19.46 8.25 -13.56
CA LYS A 110 -20.12 6.96 -13.82
C LYS A 110 -21.54 7.15 -14.36
N PRO A 111 -22.00 6.26 -15.26
CA PRO A 111 -23.38 6.28 -15.74
C PRO A 111 -24.41 6.25 -14.61
N GLY A 112 -25.41 7.11 -14.72
CA GLY A 112 -26.47 7.33 -13.73
C GLY A 112 -26.08 8.29 -12.59
N GLU A 113 -24.83 8.71 -12.46
CA GLU A 113 -24.46 9.81 -11.57
C GLU A 113 -24.87 11.16 -12.18
N GLN A 114 -25.01 12.16 -11.32
CA GLN A 114 -25.21 13.54 -11.75
C GLN A 114 -23.88 14.29 -11.75
N VAL A 115 -23.67 15.22 -12.67
CA VAL A 115 -22.46 16.04 -12.76
C VAL A 115 -22.82 17.50 -12.99
N PHE A 116 -21.90 18.39 -12.64
CA PHE A 116 -21.94 19.77 -13.07
C PHE A 116 -21.41 19.91 -14.50
N ILE A 117 -22.13 20.68 -15.30
CA ILE A 117 -21.78 21.04 -16.68
C ILE A 117 -21.80 22.55 -16.88
N LEU A 118 -21.06 23.02 -17.88
CA LEU A 118 -20.99 24.40 -18.32
C LEU A 118 -20.95 24.45 -19.85
N PHE A 119 -21.46 25.53 -20.44
CA PHE A 119 -21.33 25.82 -21.87
C PHE A 119 -20.46 27.05 -22.06
N GLU A 120 -19.63 27.08 -23.12
CA GLU A 120 -18.76 28.25 -23.39
C GLU A 120 -19.57 29.51 -23.73
N ASP A 121 -20.57 29.38 -24.59
CA ASP A 121 -21.46 30.48 -24.98
C ASP A 121 -22.91 30.00 -25.08
N TYR A 122 -23.55 29.85 -23.92
CA TYR A 122 -24.96 29.50 -23.84
C TYR A 122 -25.87 30.50 -24.58
N SER A 123 -25.45 31.77 -24.71
CA SER A 123 -26.33 32.87 -25.10
C SER A 123 -26.34 33.19 -26.59
N ARG A 124 -25.25 32.93 -27.33
CA ARG A 124 -25.14 33.33 -28.74
C ARG A 124 -25.01 32.16 -29.70
N ALA A 125 -24.35 31.07 -29.30
CA ALA A 125 -24.08 29.92 -30.17
C ALA A 125 -25.04 28.73 -29.96
N GLY A 126 -25.95 28.83 -28.97
CA GLY A 126 -26.59 27.64 -28.42
C GLY A 126 -25.56 26.77 -27.68
N GLY A 127 -25.99 25.71 -27.01
CA GLY A 127 -25.10 24.83 -26.25
C GLY A 127 -24.21 23.94 -27.12
N SER A 128 -23.47 24.50 -28.09
CA SER A 128 -22.61 23.77 -29.02
C SER A 128 -21.45 23.08 -28.29
N ILE A 129 -20.64 23.86 -27.57
CA ILE A 129 -19.49 23.36 -26.80
C ILE A 129 -19.82 23.35 -25.31
N GLY A 130 -19.90 22.14 -24.75
CA GLY A 130 -20.14 21.90 -23.33
C GLY A 130 -18.99 21.17 -22.65
N TYR A 131 -18.74 21.52 -21.40
CA TYR A 131 -17.80 20.81 -20.53
C TYR A 131 -18.48 20.28 -19.29
N TRP A 132 -18.00 19.16 -18.77
CA TRP A 132 -18.37 18.63 -17.46
C TRP A 132 -17.22 18.80 -16.48
N MET A 133 -17.54 19.10 -15.23
CA MET A 133 -16.55 19.43 -14.22
C MET A 133 -16.37 18.31 -13.20
N THR A 134 -17.38 18.07 -12.37
CA THR A 134 -17.33 17.08 -11.30
C THR A 134 -18.73 16.72 -10.83
N ARG A 135 -18.84 15.62 -10.11
CA ARG A 135 -20.06 15.23 -9.41
C ARG A 135 -20.38 16.21 -8.27
N PRO A 136 -21.63 16.68 -8.12
CA PRO A 136 -22.02 17.42 -6.94
C PRO A 136 -21.99 16.50 -5.71
N MET A 137 -21.40 16.98 -4.62
CA MET A 137 -21.48 16.32 -3.32
C MET A 137 -22.94 16.31 -2.86
N ALA A 138 -23.49 15.12 -2.63
CA ALA A 138 -24.80 14.94 -2.06
C ALA A 138 -24.76 15.08 -0.53
N ALA A 139 -25.94 15.04 0.10
CA ALA A 139 -26.02 14.99 1.55
C ALA A 139 -25.39 13.69 2.10
N ARG A 140 -24.85 13.72 3.32
CA ARG A 140 -24.12 12.61 3.96
C ARG A 140 -24.82 11.24 3.88
N GLN A 141 -26.14 11.21 3.96
CA GLN A 141 -26.96 10.00 3.89
C GLN A 141 -27.07 9.37 2.48
N VAL A 142 -26.71 10.13 1.44
CA VAL A 142 -26.78 9.73 0.02
C VAL A 142 -25.38 9.56 -0.56
N GLU A 143 -24.50 10.50 -0.20
CA GLU A 143 -23.14 10.64 -0.70
C GLU A 143 -22.29 9.39 -0.47
N ASP A 144 -21.63 8.96 -1.53
CA ASP A 144 -20.77 7.78 -1.57
C ASP A 144 -19.52 8.05 -2.42
N VAL A 145 -18.38 7.55 -1.96
CA VAL A 145 -17.09 7.69 -2.66
C VAL A 145 -17.06 6.82 -3.93
N ASN A 146 -17.72 5.66 -3.92
CA ASN A 146 -17.75 4.76 -5.06
C ASN A 146 -18.83 5.14 -6.08
N TYR A 147 -20.10 5.23 -5.67
CA TYR A 147 -21.21 5.55 -6.58
C TYR A 147 -22.33 6.31 -5.87
N THR A 148 -22.63 7.53 -6.35
CA THR A 148 -23.67 8.37 -5.75
C THR A 148 -24.89 8.54 -6.65
N HIS A 149 -26.04 8.09 -6.13
CA HIS A 149 -27.35 8.35 -6.73
C HIS A 149 -28.06 9.51 -6.02
N ALA A 150 -27.91 10.72 -6.54
CA ALA A 150 -28.35 11.96 -5.86
C ALA A 150 -29.85 11.97 -5.51
N ASP A 151 -30.71 11.36 -6.34
CA ASP A 151 -32.16 11.36 -6.15
C ASP A 151 -32.61 10.54 -4.92
N ARG A 152 -31.71 9.77 -4.28
CA ARG A 152 -31.99 9.16 -2.97
C ARG A 152 -32.28 10.20 -1.88
N ILE A 153 -31.99 11.48 -2.13
CA ILE A 153 -32.34 12.57 -1.22
C ILE A 153 -33.86 12.69 -1.03
N TYR A 154 -34.65 12.24 -2.01
CA TYR A 154 -36.11 12.29 -1.96
C TYR A 154 -36.75 11.17 -1.14
N ASP A 155 -35.98 10.17 -0.68
CA ASP A 155 -36.49 9.19 0.29
C ASP A 155 -36.71 9.88 1.65
N PRO A 156 -37.95 10.00 2.14
CA PRO A 156 -38.26 10.71 3.38
C PRO A 156 -37.64 10.03 4.61
N TYR A 157 -37.25 8.76 4.52
CA TYR A 157 -36.61 8.03 5.60
C TYR A 157 -35.08 8.17 5.58
N ASN A 158 -34.48 8.80 4.58
CA ASN A 158 -33.03 9.00 4.52
C ASN A 158 -32.53 10.17 5.40
N HIS A 159 -33.42 11.01 5.93
CA HIS A 159 -33.05 12.07 6.85
C HIS A 159 -33.66 11.82 8.26
N PRO A 160 -32.86 11.71 9.34
CA PRO A 160 -33.40 11.39 10.68
C PRO A 160 -34.47 12.36 11.18
N ARG A 161 -34.34 13.67 10.85
CA ARG A 161 -35.33 14.70 11.22
C ARG A 161 -36.69 14.57 10.54
N SER A 162 -36.79 13.94 9.37
CA SER A 162 -38.08 13.72 8.69
C SER A 162 -38.81 12.48 9.22
N ILE A 163 -38.22 11.76 10.16
CA ILE A 163 -38.79 10.54 10.75
C ILE A 163 -39.44 10.88 12.09
N PRO A 164 -40.76 10.69 12.24
CA PRO A 164 -41.42 10.79 13.54
C PRO A 164 -40.77 9.87 14.57
N ARG A 165 -40.49 10.38 15.78
CA ARG A 165 -39.85 9.59 16.86
C ARG A 165 -40.58 8.26 17.16
N ALA A 166 -41.90 8.24 16.97
CA ALA A 166 -42.75 7.07 17.20
C ALA A 166 -42.44 5.88 16.29
N ILE A 167 -41.92 6.11 15.07
CA ILE A 167 -41.63 5.02 14.12
C ILE A 167 -40.15 4.64 14.07
N VAL A 168 -39.25 5.43 14.66
CA VAL A 168 -37.79 5.17 14.64
C VAL A 168 -37.45 3.79 15.20
N SER A 169 -38.13 3.37 16.28
CA SER A 169 -37.93 2.04 16.89
C SER A 169 -38.48 0.89 16.05
N THR A 170 -39.35 1.17 15.07
CA THR A 170 -39.96 0.15 14.19
C THR A 170 -39.30 0.08 12.82
N LEU A 171 -38.40 1.02 12.51
CA LEU A 171 -37.69 1.00 11.23
C LEU A 171 -36.79 -0.24 11.15
N THR A 172 -36.79 -0.84 9.96
CA THR A 172 -35.86 -1.89 9.57
C THR A 172 -34.96 -1.39 8.44
N ALA A 173 -33.77 -1.98 8.31
CA ALA A 173 -32.91 -1.69 7.17
C ALA A 173 -33.66 -1.95 5.86
N SER A 174 -33.72 -0.94 5.00
CA SER A 174 -34.27 -1.02 3.65
C SER A 174 -33.12 -1.05 2.66
N ALA A 175 -33.16 -1.97 1.69
CA ALA A 175 -32.20 -1.98 0.58
C ALA A 175 -32.23 -0.63 -0.16
N PRO A 176 -31.09 0.05 -0.35
CA PRO A 176 -31.07 1.30 -1.09
C PRO A 176 -31.62 1.15 -2.51
N THR A 177 -32.52 2.06 -2.88
CA THR A 177 -33.15 2.13 -4.20
C THR A 177 -32.47 3.18 -5.08
N PHE A 178 -32.80 3.22 -6.37
CA PHE A 178 -32.27 4.20 -7.34
C PHE A 178 -33.41 5.06 -7.90
N PRO A 179 -34.15 5.81 -7.06
CA PRO A 179 -35.39 6.46 -7.48
C PRO A 179 -35.15 7.53 -8.55
N ASN A 180 -36.16 7.80 -9.37
CA ASN A 180 -36.17 8.98 -10.23
C ASN A 180 -36.98 10.08 -9.53
N GLY A 181 -36.30 11.09 -9.00
CA GLY A 181 -36.98 12.10 -8.19
C GLY A 181 -37.66 11.54 -6.93
N ALA A 182 -38.76 12.18 -6.53
CA ALA A 182 -39.64 11.68 -5.47
C ALA A 182 -40.75 10.73 -5.99
N GLY A 183 -40.67 10.31 -7.25
CA GLY A 183 -41.69 9.45 -7.87
C GLY A 183 -42.94 10.19 -8.37
N THR A 184 -42.93 11.52 -8.40
CA THR A 184 -44.04 12.35 -8.93
C THR A 184 -43.62 13.12 -10.18
N PRO A 185 -44.55 13.47 -11.09
CA PRO A 185 -44.24 14.24 -12.30
C PRO A 185 -43.44 15.52 -12.05
N GLU A 186 -43.70 16.20 -10.93
CA GLU A 186 -43.06 17.47 -10.57
C GLU A 186 -41.66 17.30 -9.96
N SER A 187 -41.28 16.07 -9.60
CA SER A 187 -40.02 15.77 -8.91
C SER A 187 -39.06 14.93 -9.74
N PHE A 188 -39.49 14.41 -10.89
CA PHE A 188 -38.66 13.61 -11.77
C PHE A 188 -37.41 14.39 -12.21
N SER A 189 -36.25 13.75 -12.08
CA SER A 189 -35.00 14.30 -12.62
C SER A 189 -34.89 13.98 -14.11
N LEU A 190 -35.26 12.75 -14.48
CA LEU A 190 -35.30 12.30 -15.86
C LEU A 190 -36.73 12.05 -16.32
N GLN A 191 -37.03 12.28 -17.60
CA GLN A 191 -38.32 11.91 -18.16
C GLN A 191 -38.49 10.38 -18.06
N PRO A 192 -39.60 9.90 -17.45
CA PRO A 192 -39.91 8.48 -17.42
C PRO A 192 -39.99 7.92 -18.84
N SER A 193 -39.45 6.72 -19.05
CA SER A 193 -39.54 6.05 -20.34
C SER A 193 -40.30 4.74 -20.18
N GLY A 194 -41.60 4.79 -20.45
CA GLY A 194 -42.53 3.69 -20.19
C GLY A 194 -42.72 3.44 -18.69
N SER A 195 -42.90 2.18 -18.30
CA SER A 195 -43.10 1.76 -16.90
C SER A 195 -41.80 1.56 -16.12
N GLY A 196 -40.64 1.66 -16.77
CA GLY A 196 -39.33 1.40 -16.17
C GLY A 196 -38.68 2.66 -15.60
N ASN A 197 -37.82 2.47 -14.61
CA ASN A 197 -37.00 3.56 -14.08
C ASN A 197 -35.89 3.93 -15.09
N PRO A 198 -35.79 5.19 -15.54
CA PRO A 198 -34.80 5.59 -16.55
C PRO A 198 -33.35 5.38 -16.11
N TYR A 199 -33.05 5.45 -14.81
CA TYR A 199 -31.71 5.19 -14.30
C TYR A 199 -31.29 3.73 -14.43
N ASP A 200 -32.22 2.79 -14.32
CA ASP A 200 -31.92 1.37 -14.52
C ASP A 200 -31.62 1.08 -15.99
N ARG A 201 -32.34 1.75 -16.90
CA ARG A 201 -32.00 1.67 -18.33
C ARG A 201 -30.58 2.16 -18.60
N ILE A 202 -30.23 3.37 -18.13
CA ILE A 202 -28.89 3.95 -18.33
C ILE A 202 -27.79 2.99 -17.88
N VAL A 203 -27.91 2.46 -16.65
CA VAL A 203 -26.88 1.58 -16.08
C VAL A 203 -26.83 0.23 -16.79
N ASN A 204 -27.97 -0.30 -17.25
CA ASN A 204 -28.01 -1.58 -17.95
C ASN A 204 -27.52 -1.50 -19.41
N THR A 205 -27.69 -0.35 -20.08
CA THR A 205 -27.31 -0.17 -21.49
C THR A 205 -25.90 0.37 -21.67
N SER A 206 -25.36 1.11 -20.70
CA SER A 206 -24.04 1.71 -20.81
C SER A 206 -22.92 0.66 -20.83
N THR A 207 -21.93 0.90 -21.69
CA THR A 207 -20.69 0.13 -21.76
C THR A 207 -19.74 0.50 -20.62
N ALA A 208 -19.60 1.78 -20.28
CA ALA A 208 -18.77 2.19 -19.14
C ALA A 208 -19.30 1.66 -17.81
N ALA A 209 -20.62 1.43 -17.69
CA ALA A 209 -21.21 0.81 -16.50
C ALA A 209 -20.65 -0.59 -16.21
N LYS A 210 -20.15 -1.30 -17.22
CA LYS A 210 -19.53 -2.63 -17.09
C LYS A 210 -18.07 -2.56 -16.64
N GLN A 211 -17.42 -1.41 -16.75
CA GLN A 211 -16.01 -1.21 -16.40
C GLN A 211 -15.81 -0.80 -14.94
N PHE A 212 -16.84 -0.28 -14.27
CA PHE A 212 -16.75 0.05 -12.85
C PHE A 212 -17.30 -1.09 -11.97
N THR A 213 -16.73 -1.19 -10.78
CA THR A 213 -17.20 -2.15 -9.75
C THR A 213 -17.83 -1.39 -8.60
N PHE A 214 -19.03 -1.83 -8.20
CA PHE A 214 -19.64 -1.38 -6.96
C PHE A 214 -18.91 -2.02 -5.79
N GLU A 215 -18.37 -1.19 -4.91
CA GLU A 215 -17.80 -1.65 -3.66
C GLU A 215 -18.00 -0.65 -2.51
N PRO A 216 -18.15 -1.12 -1.26
CA PRO A 216 -18.20 -0.24 -0.11
C PRO A 216 -16.82 0.40 0.14
N VAL A 217 -16.72 1.70 -0.11
CA VAL A 217 -15.50 2.48 0.18
C VAL A 217 -15.69 3.30 1.45
N PRO A 218 -14.90 3.09 2.51
CA PRO A 218 -15.01 3.88 3.73
C PRO A 218 -14.78 5.38 3.48
N ARG A 219 -15.56 6.20 4.18
CA ARG A 219 -15.52 7.66 4.06
C ARG A 219 -14.36 8.23 4.88
N PHE A 220 -13.30 8.67 4.21
CA PHE A 220 -12.18 9.33 4.87
C PHE A 220 -12.58 10.73 5.34
N ARG A 221 -12.38 11.03 6.62
CA ARG A 221 -12.68 12.35 7.19
C ARG A 221 -11.42 13.18 7.26
N LYS A 222 -11.16 14.07 6.30
CA LYS A 222 -9.97 14.92 6.29
C LYS A 222 -10.00 16.01 7.38
N ARG A 223 -8.83 16.50 7.82
CA ARG A 223 -8.74 17.75 8.60
C ARG A 223 -8.93 18.96 7.66
N PRO A 224 -9.32 20.13 8.17
CA PRO A 224 -9.56 21.31 7.33
C PRO A 224 -8.39 21.67 6.41
N GLY A 225 -7.14 21.58 6.91
CA GLY A 225 -5.93 21.89 6.15
C GLY A 225 -5.37 20.78 5.26
N ASP A 226 -5.94 19.58 5.31
CA ASP A 226 -5.44 18.46 4.50
C ASP A 226 -5.95 18.54 3.05
N PHE A 227 -5.11 18.12 2.11
CA PHE A 227 -5.47 17.86 0.72
C PHE A 227 -5.65 16.36 0.49
N LEU A 228 -6.79 15.97 -0.08
CA LEU A 228 -7.26 14.60 -0.19
C LEU A 228 -7.58 14.26 -1.64
N LEU A 229 -6.94 13.22 -2.17
CA LEU A 229 -7.34 12.56 -3.42
C LEU A 229 -7.78 11.14 -3.08
N GLN A 230 -9.08 10.86 -3.16
CA GLN A 230 -9.64 9.54 -2.87
C GLN A 230 -10.27 8.96 -4.14
N GLY A 231 -9.83 7.76 -4.53
CA GLY A 231 -10.39 7.02 -5.64
C GLY A 231 -11.66 6.25 -5.25
N SER A 232 -12.48 5.91 -6.23
CA SER A 232 -13.67 5.08 -6.05
C SER A 232 -13.38 3.62 -5.70
N ASN A 233 -12.10 3.21 -5.68
CA ASN A 233 -11.68 1.82 -5.45
C ASN A 233 -10.82 1.66 -4.18
N ASN A 234 -11.22 2.35 -3.12
CA ASN A 234 -10.57 2.33 -1.81
C ASN A 234 -9.06 2.64 -1.83
N SER A 235 -8.68 3.60 -2.66
CA SER A 235 -7.33 4.14 -2.76
C SER A 235 -7.31 5.62 -2.37
N LEU A 236 -6.20 6.07 -1.79
CA LEU A 236 -6.09 7.36 -1.12
C LEU A 236 -4.67 7.91 -1.25
N ILE A 237 -4.57 9.21 -1.57
CA ILE A 237 -3.38 10.04 -1.32
C ILE A 237 -3.81 11.23 -0.46
N LEU A 238 -3.09 11.44 0.64
CA LEU A 238 -3.31 12.53 1.58
C LEU A 238 -2.02 13.34 1.74
N LEU A 239 -2.11 14.65 1.54
CA LEU A 239 -1.09 15.61 1.95
C LEU A 239 -1.63 16.36 3.17
N GLY A 240 -0.96 16.25 4.31
CA GLY A 240 -1.53 16.76 5.55
C GLY A 240 -0.53 16.79 6.70
N SER A 241 -1.07 16.57 7.90
CA SER A 241 -0.28 16.48 9.14
C SER A 241 -0.34 15.09 9.74
N ASP A 242 0.64 14.74 10.56
CA ASP A 242 0.71 13.45 11.26
C ASP A 242 -0.61 13.16 11.99
N ARG A 243 -1.15 11.97 11.68
CA ARG A 243 -2.47 11.54 12.15
C ARG A 243 -2.54 10.03 12.19
N THR A 244 -2.89 9.52 13.37
CA THR A 244 -2.88 8.09 13.69
C THR A 244 -4.27 7.53 14.04
N GLY A 245 -5.30 8.37 13.92
CA GLY A 245 -6.68 8.00 14.25
C GLY A 245 -7.71 9.05 13.82
N PRO A 246 -8.62 9.50 14.69
CA PRO A 246 -9.72 10.39 14.30
C PRO A 246 -9.24 11.75 13.78
N SER A 247 -10.12 12.46 13.08
CA SER A 247 -9.83 13.78 12.50
C SER A 247 -9.50 14.81 13.57
N THR A 248 -10.13 14.71 14.74
CA THR A 248 -9.78 15.50 15.92
C THR A 248 -8.45 15.01 16.45
N ALA A 249 -7.45 15.91 16.52
CA ALA A 249 -6.14 15.56 17.04
C ALA A 249 -6.26 15.02 18.47
N ILE A 250 -5.64 13.88 18.71
CA ILE A 250 -5.50 13.31 20.06
C ILE A 250 -4.14 13.75 20.57
N THR A 251 -4.11 14.67 21.54
CA THR A 251 -2.88 15.20 22.15
C THR A 251 -2.68 14.67 23.57
N GLY A 252 -1.48 14.85 24.12
CA GLY A 252 -1.13 14.47 25.50
C GLY A 252 -0.59 13.04 25.63
N SER A 253 -0.64 12.47 26.84
CA SER A 253 -0.08 11.13 27.15
C SER A 253 -0.74 9.96 26.41
N GLN A 254 -1.93 10.20 25.83
CA GLN A 254 -2.67 9.24 24.98
C GLN A 254 -2.48 9.54 23.48
N GLY A 255 -1.82 10.66 23.14
CA GLY A 255 -1.68 11.18 21.79
C GLY A 255 -0.53 10.53 21.03
N LYS A 256 -0.89 9.74 20.01
CA LYS A 256 0.04 9.23 19.00
C LYS A 256 0.34 10.26 17.90
N ASP A 257 -0.52 11.27 17.76
CA ASP A 257 -0.35 12.35 16.78
C ASP A 257 0.74 13.33 17.22
N VAL A 258 1.65 13.63 16.31
CA VAL A 258 2.66 14.68 16.48
C VAL A 258 2.17 15.98 15.87
N GLN A 259 2.30 17.09 16.61
CA GLN A 259 1.89 18.42 16.16
C GLN A 259 3.10 19.32 15.89
N GLY A 260 2.92 20.27 14.96
CA GLY A 260 3.95 21.24 14.57
C GLY A 260 5.06 20.61 13.73
N GLN A 261 5.32 21.17 12.54
CA GLN A 261 6.34 20.66 11.61
C GLN A 261 6.20 19.15 11.28
N ALA A 262 4.99 18.62 11.39
CA ALA A 262 4.67 17.21 11.22
C ALA A 262 3.95 16.98 9.88
N GLY A 263 4.46 17.57 8.80
CA GLY A 263 3.90 17.38 7.46
C GLY A 263 4.05 15.93 6.99
N ILE A 264 3.03 15.40 6.32
CA ILE A 264 3.01 14.02 5.84
C ILE A 264 2.53 13.91 4.39
N VAL A 265 2.99 12.85 3.74
CA VAL A 265 2.40 12.27 2.53
C VAL A 265 2.01 10.84 2.86
N ASP A 266 0.72 10.56 2.82
CA ASP A 266 0.17 9.25 3.16
C ASP A 266 -0.55 8.65 1.95
N ILE A 267 -0.02 7.54 1.45
CA ILE A 267 -0.55 6.81 0.31
C ILE A 267 -1.06 5.46 0.82
N VAL A 268 -2.35 5.20 0.65
CA VAL A 268 -3.01 4.02 1.21
C VAL A 268 -3.88 3.36 0.15
N THR A 269 -3.82 2.03 0.12
CA THR A 269 -4.80 1.21 -0.60
C THR A 269 -5.39 0.20 0.37
N GLY A 270 -6.72 0.07 0.35
CA GLY A 270 -7.43 -0.81 1.28
C GLY A 270 -7.63 -0.22 2.68
N ILE A 271 -7.87 1.09 2.82
CA ILE A 271 -8.15 1.69 4.14
C ILE A 271 -9.41 1.09 4.76
N GLY A 272 -9.33 0.73 6.04
CA GLY A 272 -10.42 0.11 6.79
C GLY A 272 -10.95 -1.19 6.18
N SER A 273 -10.30 -1.70 5.13
CA SER A 273 -10.73 -2.88 4.43
C SER A 273 -9.97 -4.07 4.96
N ILE A 274 -10.72 -5.09 5.33
CA ILE A 274 -10.21 -6.45 5.30
C ILE A 274 -10.74 -7.10 4.03
N ARG A 275 -10.01 -8.09 3.51
CA ARG A 275 -10.42 -8.90 2.34
C ARG A 275 -11.85 -9.48 2.45
N LYS A 276 -12.44 -9.50 3.66
CA LYS A 276 -13.80 -9.96 3.94
C LYS A 276 -14.67 -8.82 4.49
N LEU A 277 -15.43 -8.15 3.63
CA LEU A 277 -16.44 -7.18 4.08
C LEU A 277 -17.45 -7.84 5.04
N PRO A 278 -18.10 -7.06 5.92
CA PRO A 278 -19.20 -7.58 6.72
C PRO A 278 -20.26 -8.27 5.84
N ALA A 279 -20.85 -9.36 6.34
CA ALA A 279 -21.78 -10.16 5.57
C ALA A 279 -22.99 -9.32 5.12
N ASP A 280 -23.53 -8.51 6.04
CA ASP A 280 -24.73 -7.71 5.87
C ASP A 280 -24.74 -6.47 6.78
N HIS A 281 -25.87 -5.74 6.76
CA HIS A 281 -26.11 -4.54 7.57
C HIS A 281 -26.23 -4.81 9.08
N ARG A 282 -26.41 -6.06 9.50
CA ARG A 282 -26.57 -6.45 10.91
C ARG A 282 -25.24 -6.63 11.60
N SER A 283 -24.24 -7.03 10.83
CA SER A 283 -22.88 -7.28 11.29
C SER A 283 -22.17 -5.97 11.67
N ASP A 284 -21.60 -5.91 12.87
CA ASP A 284 -20.83 -4.76 13.31
C ASP A 284 -19.40 -4.78 12.71
N PRO A 285 -18.93 -3.65 12.13
CA PRO A 285 -17.66 -3.61 11.41
C PRO A 285 -16.45 -3.90 12.33
N GLY A 286 -16.58 -3.62 13.64
CA GLY A 286 -15.51 -3.85 14.62
C GLY A 286 -15.08 -5.32 14.78
N GLN A 287 -15.88 -6.29 14.34
CA GLN A 287 -15.48 -7.71 14.28
C GLN A 287 -14.46 -7.99 13.16
N TYR A 288 -14.34 -7.08 12.20
CA TYR A 288 -13.57 -7.23 10.98
C TYR A 288 -12.38 -6.27 10.97
N SER A 289 -12.65 -4.97 11.06
CA SER A 289 -11.67 -3.92 11.30
C SER A 289 -12.36 -2.75 12.01
N PRO A 290 -11.74 -2.13 13.02
CA PRO A 290 -12.34 -1.01 13.74
C PRO A 290 -12.67 0.18 12.83
N THR A 291 -11.98 0.32 11.70
CA THR A 291 -12.14 1.45 10.77
C THR A 291 -12.95 1.08 9.51
N ALA A 292 -13.49 -0.14 9.44
CA ALA A 292 -14.33 -0.59 8.33
C ALA A 292 -15.68 0.13 8.26
N PRO A 293 -16.24 0.33 7.05
CA PRO A 293 -17.59 0.85 6.90
C PRO A 293 -18.62 -0.24 7.26
N ARG A 294 -19.81 0.19 7.67
CA ARG A 294 -21.00 -0.68 7.63
C ARG A 294 -21.41 -0.87 6.18
N VAL A 295 -21.92 -2.05 5.84
CA VAL A 295 -22.29 -2.38 4.46
C VAL A 295 -23.75 -2.78 4.36
N ILE A 296 -24.37 -2.51 3.22
CA ILE A 296 -25.72 -2.95 2.89
C ILE A 296 -25.78 -3.33 1.41
N GLU A 297 -26.64 -4.28 1.07
CA GLU A 297 -26.92 -4.63 -0.32
C GLU A 297 -28.07 -3.76 -0.85
N ASN A 298 -27.88 -3.19 -2.03
CA ASN A 298 -28.88 -2.38 -2.70
C ASN A 298 -29.80 -3.22 -3.59
N THR A 299 -30.84 -2.57 -4.13
CA THR A 299 -31.83 -3.21 -5.01
C THR A 299 -31.28 -3.77 -6.31
N ARG A 300 -30.02 -3.48 -6.67
CA ARG A 300 -29.29 -4.08 -7.81
C ARG A 300 -28.41 -5.27 -7.40
N GLY A 301 -28.52 -5.75 -6.16
CA GLY A 301 -27.71 -6.85 -5.64
C GLY A 301 -26.24 -6.50 -5.43
N LYS A 302 -25.92 -5.21 -5.28
CA LYS A 302 -24.55 -4.72 -5.09
C LYS A 302 -24.35 -4.19 -3.67
N LYS A 303 -23.17 -4.45 -3.09
CA LYS A 303 -22.82 -3.94 -1.76
C LYS A 303 -22.32 -2.50 -1.83
N GLU A 304 -22.80 -1.65 -0.93
CA GLU A 304 -22.34 -0.28 -0.75
C GLU A 304 -22.25 0.09 0.74
N VAL A 305 -21.75 1.29 1.07
CA VAL A 305 -21.71 1.76 2.46
C VAL A 305 -23.12 2.00 2.97
N TYR A 306 -23.42 1.47 4.16
CA TYR A 306 -24.70 1.70 4.82
C TYR A 306 -24.72 3.08 5.48
N LYS A 307 -25.20 4.07 4.72
CA LYS A 307 -25.21 5.50 5.07
C LYS A 307 -26.33 5.91 6.05
N THR A 308 -27.28 5.03 6.32
CA THR A 308 -28.45 5.28 7.19
C THR A 308 -28.64 4.20 8.25
N PRO A 309 -27.61 3.86 9.05
CA PRO A 309 -27.67 2.74 10.00
C PRO A 309 -28.73 2.90 11.09
N TYR A 310 -29.15 4.14 11.37
CA TYR A 310 -30.24 4.43 12.30
C TYR A 310 -31.57 3.79 11.87
N LYS A 311 -31.79 3.50 10.58
CA LYS A 311 -32.96 2.72 10.08
C LYS A 311 -32.97 1.28 10.61
N SER A 312 -31.86 0.81 11.19
CA SER A 312 -31.71 -0.53 11.78
C SER A 312 -31.36 -0.48 13.27
N GLN A 313 -31.66 0.64 13.93
CA GLN A 313 -31.28 0.90 15.33
C GLN A 313 -29.76 0.80 15.59
N LYS A 314 -28.94 0.95 14.55
CA LYS A 314 -27.48 1.00 14.65
C LYS A 314 -26.98 2.43 14.51
N THR A 315 -25.78 2.69 15.00
CA THR A 315 -25.09 3.97 14.80
C THR A 315 -24.06 3.85 13.68
N ASP A 316 -23.70 4.98 13.06
CA ASP A 316 -22.51 5.06 12.22
C ASP A 316 -21.29 4.53 12.98
N ASN A 317 -20.33 3.94 12.26
CA ASN A 317 -19.03 3.63 12.84
C ASN A 317 -18.26 4.96 13.01
N PRO A 318 -18.02 5.44 14.25
CA PRO A 318 -17.34 6.70 14.46
C PRO A 318 -15.85 6.67 14.08
N LYS A 319 -15.29 5.48 13.79
CA LYS A 319 -13.91 5.27 13.34
C LYS A 319 -13.81 4.93 11.84
N GLU A 320 -14.94 4.92 11.12
CA GLU A 320 -14.95 4.65 9.68
C GLU A 320 -13.94 5.53 8.94
N GLY A 321 -13.05 4.90 8.17
CA GLY A 321 -12.07 5.60 7.35
C GLY A 321 -11.00 6.36 8.14
N ASP A 322 -10.88 6.16 9.46
CA ASP A 322 -9.69 6.64 10.17
C ASP A 322 -8.46 5.79 9.78
N PRO A 323 -7.25 6.36 9.76
CA PRO A 323 -6.03 5.59 9.55
C PRO A 323 -5.89 4.43 10.54
N ASP A 324 -5.61 3.22 10.05
CA ASP A 324 -5.22 2.06 10.86
C ASP A 324 -3.87 1.52 10.36
N PHE A 325 -2.80 2.05 10.96
CA PHE A 325 -1.40 1.70 10.65
C PHE A 325 -1.08 0.22 10.87
N ILE A 326 -1.93 -0.50 11.62
CA ILE A 326 -1.75 -1.91 11.92
C ILE A 326 -2.42 -2.78 10.85
N ARG A 327 -3.65 -2.45 10.46
CA ARG A 327 -4.53 -3.34 9.67
C ARG A 327 -4.81 -2.91 8.24
N ASP A 328 -4.52 -1.66 7.86
CA ASP A 328 -4.68 -1.24 6.46
C ASP A 328 -3.80 -2.10 5.54
N LEU A 329 -4.32 -2.49 4.37
CA LEU A 329 -3.71 -3.52 3.53
C LEU A 329 -2.34 -3.14 2.99
N SER A 330 -2.18 -1.91 2.50
CA SER A 330 -0.90 -1.41 2.00
C SER A 330 -0.80 0.09 2.16
N ARG A 331 0.32 0.54 2.72
CA ARG A 331 0.55 1.94 3.10
C ARG A 331 2.00 2.33 2.84
N ILE A 332 2.18 3.51 2.25
CA ILE A 332 3.44 4.24 2.20
C ILE A 332 3.23 5.54 2.96
N TYR A 333 3.98 5.71 4.04
CA TYR A 333 3.87 6.85 4.94
C TYR A 333 5.20 7.60 4.98
N LEU A 334 5.22 8.82 4.44
CA LEU A 334 6.34 9.74 4.52
C LEU A 334 5.97 10.84 5.50
N ALA A 335 6.78 11.02 6.55
CA ALA A 335 6.51 12.00 7.58
C ALA A 335 7.77 12.79 7.93
N MET A 336 7.60 14.11 8.09
CA MET A 336 8.62 14.98 8.66
C MET A 336 8.85 14.68 10.14
N LYS A 337 7.78 14.32 10.86
CA LYS A 337 7.80 14.07 12.30
C LYS A 337 6.66 13.12 12.68
N THR A 338 6.97 11.90 13.10
CA THR A 338 6.00 10.91 13.56
C THR A 338 6.64 9.92 14.54
N LYS A 339 5.82 9.17 15.28
CA LYS A 339 6.25 8.05 16.13
C LYS A 339 6.13 6.74 15.35
N GLY A 340 6.91 6.60 14.28
CA GLY A 340 6.77 5.56 13.25
C GLY A 340 6.55 4.15 13.83
N ASP A 341 7.55 3.63 14.52
CA ASP A 341 7.50 2.26 15.07
C ASP A 341 6.31 2.03 16.01
N LEU A 342 6.05 2.97 16.93
CA LEU A 342 4.92 2.92 17.87
C LEU A 342 3.55 2.95 17.14
N ASN A 343 3.45 3.73 16.07
CA ASN A 343 2.23 3.87 15.28
C ASN A 343 1.94 2.60 14.48
N PHE A 344 2.98 2.00 13.89
CA PHE A 344 2.89 0.75 13.13
C PHE A 344 2.86 -0.51 14.00
N GLY A 345 3.01 -0.38 15.33
CA GLY A 345 2.97 -1.50 16.27
C GLY A 345 4.27 -2.32 16.30
N ILE A 346 5.38 -1.74 15.86
CA ILE A 346 6.71 -2.35 15.89
C ILE A 346 7.26 -2.17 17.31
N GLN A 347 7.51 -3.29 18.00
CA GLN A 347 8.06 -3.31 19.35
C GLN A 347 9.27 -4.25 19.40
N PHE A 348 10.33 -3.80 20.08
CA PHE A 348 11.53 -4.59 20.37
C PHE A 348 11.41 -5.20 21.78
N GLY A 349 11.73 -6.49 21.91
CA GLY A 349 11.82 -7.19 23.20
C GLY A 349 10.49 -7.72 23.77
N GLY A 350 10.61 -8.75 24.63
CA GLY A 350 9.49 -9.46 25.28
C GLY A 350 8.88 -10.61 24.45
N ASN A 351 8.15 -11.52 25.10
CA ASN A 351 7.51 -12.69 24.47
C ASN A 351 6.53 -12.35 23.33
N ASN A 352 6.14 -11.08 23.18
CA ASN A 352 5.19 -10.58 22.20
C ASN A 352 5.79 -9.51 21.25
N GLY A 353 7.08 -9.19 21.36
CA GLY A 353 7.75 -8.23 20.48
C GLY A 353 7.91 -8.80 19.06
N ILE A 354 7.74 -7.96 18.03
CA ILE A 354 7.95 -8.37 16.63
C ILE A 354 9.45 -8.54 16.35
N LEU A 355 10.29 -7.81 17.08
CA LEU A 355 11.75 -7.86 16.96
C LEU A 355 12.38 -8.33 18.28
N PRO A 356 13.49 -9.08 18.22
CA PRO A 356 14.24 -9.46 19.41
C PRO A 356 14.69 -8.23 20.21
N ASN A 357 15.00 -8.41 21.51
CA ASN A 357 15.51 -7.32 22.34
C ASN A 357 16.82 -6.76 21.73
N SER A 358 16.84 -5.48 21.38
CA SER A 358 17.97 -4.87 20.65
C SER A 358 19.28 -4.93 21.43
N GLN A 359 19.25 -4.95 22.76
CA GLN A 359 20.45 -5.10 23.61
C GLN A 359 21.18 -6.43 23.37
N ASP A 360 20.44 -7.51 23.14
CA ASP A 360 21.01 -8.86 23.01
C ASP A 360 21.74 -9.02 21.66
N TYR A 361 21.49 -8.12 20.70
CA TYR A 361 21.96 -8.23 19.32
C TYR A 361 22.92 -7.12 18.90
N PHE A 362 22.73 -5.90 19.40
CA PHE A 362 23.55 -4.75 19.03
C PHE A 362 24.55 -4.33 20.13
N GLY A 363 24.55 -5.00 21.30
CA GLY A 363 25.42 -4.66 22.45
C GLY A 363 25.09 -3.32 23.12
N THR A 364 24.25 -2.51 22.48
CA THR A 364 23.58 -1.33 22.99
C THR A 364 22.08 -1.49 22.77
N ALA A 365 21.27 -0.95 23.69
CA ALA A 365 19.86 -0.79 23.36
C ALA A 365 19.81 0.15 22.15
N VAL A 366 19.24 -0.31 21.04
CA VAL A 366 18.81 0.61 19.99
C VAL A 366 17.77 1.50 20.65
N ALA A 367 18.19 2.70 21.05
CA ALA A 367 17.43 3.60 21.91
C ALA A 367 16.26 4.29 21.19
N ASP A 368 15.94 3.87 19.97
CA ASP A 368 15.16 4.65 19.00
C ASP A 368 13.74 4.15 18.79
N LEU A 369 13.15 3.41 19.74
CA LEU A 369 11.69 3.44 19.81
C LEU A 369 11.30 4.76 20.45
N PRO A 370 10.69 5.71 19.71
CA PRO A 370 10.12 6.89 20.34
C PRO A 370 9.19 6.46 21.47
N SER A 371 9.63 6.66 22.71
CA SER A 371 8.76 6.45 23.86
C SER A 371 7.54 7.37 23.73
N ALA A 372 6.45 7.07 24.43
CA ALA A 372 5.25 7.91 24.37
C ALA A 372 5.52 9.41 24.62
N ASN A 373 6.63 9.72 25.30
CA ASN A 373 7.06 11.07 25.70
C ASN A 373 8.16 11.68 24.81
N GLN A 374 8.67 10.97 23.79
CA GLN A 374 9.64 11.54 22.85
C GLN A 374 8.93 12.29 21.71
N ASP A 375 9.59 13.33 21.21
CA ASP A 375 9.23 14.00 19.98
C ASP A 375 9.35 13.01 18.80
N GLY A 376 8.42 13.07 17.84
CA GLY A 376 8.52 12.24 16.63
C GLY A 376 9.77 12.54 15.81
N GLN A 377 10.16 11.61 14.93
CA GLN A 377 11.29 11.74 14.02
C GLN A 377 10.81 11.67 12.56
N PRO A 378 11.63 12.08 11.57
CA PRO A 378 11.34 11.82 10.18
C PRO A 378 11.31 10.31 9.88
N PHE A 379 10.27 9.84 9.20
CA PHE A 379 10.14 8.43 8.85
C PHE A 379 9.65 8.26 7.42
N VAL A 380 10.12 7.18 6.80
CA VAL A 380 9.52 6.59 5.60
C VAL A 380 9.19 5.14 5.93
N VAL A 381 7.91 4.79 5.93
CA VAL A 381 7.45 3.41 6.20
C VAL A 381 6.70 2.89 4.98
N MET A 382 7.10 1.72 4.50
CA MET A 382 6.38 0.94 3.50
C MET A 382 5.90 -0.36 4.15
N LYS A 383 4.59 -0.54 4.28
CA LYS A 383 3.99 -1.72 4.90
C LYS A 383 2.96 -2.35 3.98
N SER A 384 3.12 -3.64 3.72
CA SER A 384 2.21 -4.50 2.97
C SER A 384 2.47 -5.96 3.35
N GLU A 385 1.58 -6.88 2.99
CA GLU A 385 1.81 -8.32 3.11
C GLU A 385 2.99 -8.78 2.23
N ASN A 386 3.21 -8.13 1.09
CA ASN A 386 4.30 -8.43 0.17
C ASN A 386 4.95 -7.14 -0.30
N VAL A 387 6.25 -6.96 -0.03
CA VAL A 387 7.04 -5.80 -0.47
C VAL A 387 8.13 -6.26 -1.43
N ARG A 388 8.24 -5.61 -2.60
CA ARG A 388 9.25 -5.92 -3.63
C ARG A 388 9.90 -4.63 -4.12
N LEU A 389 11.22 -4.64 -4.21
CA LEU A 389 12.01 -3.59 -4.84
C LEU A 389 12.68 -4.21 -6.07
N ILE A 390 12.36 -3.70 -7.26
CA ILE A 390 12.74 -4.31 -8.54
C ILE A 390 13.47 -3.27 -9.38
N ALA A 391 14.70 -3.59 -9.79
CA ALA A 391 15.41 -2.85 -10.83
C ALA A 391 15.14 -3.50 -12.20
N LYS A 392 14.80 -2.69 -13.21
CA LYS A 392 14.51 -3.17 -14.56
C LYS A 392 15.78 -3.71 -15.23
N GLY A 393 15.67 -4.85 -15.91
CA GLY A 393 16.75 -5.37 -16.75
C GLY A 393 16.99 -4.53 -18.00
N LYS A 394 18.01 -4.90 -18.78
CA LYS A 394 18.22 -4.31 -20.10
C LYS A 394 17.00 -4.59 -20.99
N ASP A 395 16.51 -3.54 -21.63
CA ASP A 395 15.39 -3.60 -22.57
C ASP A 395 15.89 -3.05 -23.91
N PRO A 396 15.99 -3.89 -24.95
CA PRO A 396 16.55 -3.49 -26.24
C PRO A 396 15.70 -2.43 -26.96
N ASP A 397 14.41 -2.30 -26.61
CA ASP A 397 13.47 -1.43 -27.30
C ASP A 397 13.34 -0.05 -26.62
N ASN A 398 13.81 0.10 -25.37
CA ASN A 398 13.66 1.33 -24.55
C ASN A 398 14.88 2.27 -24.56
N GLY A 399 15.64 2.30 -25.67
CA GLY A 399 16.78 3.19 -25.86
C GLY A 399 18.12 2.66 -25.28
N PRO A 400 19.15 3.50 -25.13
CA PRO A 400 20.51 3.07 -24.78
C PRO A 400 20.67 2.63 -23.30
N SER A 401 19.57 2.39 -22.59
CA SER A 401 19.60 2.09 -21.15
C SER A 401 20.34 0.79 -20.89
N GLU A 402 21.32 0.87 -20.00
CA GLU A 402 21.92 -0.31 -19.38
C GLU A 402 20.93 -0.94 -18.38
N SER A 403 21.22 -2.16 -17.94
CA SER A 403 20.43 -2.81 -16.88
C SER A 403 20.44 -1.96 -15.61
N GLY A 404 19.30 -1.90 -14.91
CA GLY A 404 19.15 -1.20 -13.65
C GLY A 404 19.92 -1.85 -12.50
N GLU A 405 20.10 -1.09 -11.42
CA GLU A 405 20.83 -1.46 -10.21
C GLU A 405 19.99 -1.15 -8.96
N LEU A 406 20.19 -1.90 -7.87
CA LEU A 406 19.60 -1.60 -6.57
C LEU A 406 20.70 -1.16 -5.60
N ARG A 407 20.49 -0.04 -4.91
CA ARG A 407 21.45 0.53 -3.96
C ARG A 407 20.74 0.97 -2.69
N PHE A 408 21.18 0.45 -1.54
CA PHE A 408 20.82 0.95 -0.22
C PHE A 408 22.07 1.54 0.42
N ILE A 409 22.00 2.81 0.80
CA ILE A 409 23.15 3.59 1.22
C ILE A 409 22.76 4.36 2.48
N LYS A 410 23.52 4.18 3.55
CA LYS A 410 23.57 5.09 4.68
C LYS A 410 24.70 6.06 4.44
N GLU A 411 24.37 7.34 4.33
CA GLU A 411 25.35 8.40 4.16
C GLU A 411 26.30 8.48 5.37
N GLY A 412 27.54 8.83 5.08
CA GLY A 412 28.62 8.94 6.04
C GLY A 412 29.93 9.15 5.31
N THR A 413 30.99 9.46 6.06
CA THR A 413 32.33 9.55 5.49
C THR A 413 33.09 8.25 5.74
N VAL A 414 34.07 7.95 4.88
CA VAL A 414 34.97 6.81 5.08
C VAL A 414 35.83 7.02 6.34
N SER A 415 36.15 8.27 6.67
CA SER A 415 36.90 8.64 7.88
C SER A 415 36.12 8.36 9.16
N ASP A 416 34.81 8.63 9.18
CA ASP A 416 33.97 8.48 10.38
C ASP A 416 33.40 7.06 10.52
N LYS A 417 33.67 6.17 9.54
CA LYS A 417 33.18 4.78 9.48
C LYS A 417 31.66 4.65 9.59
N ASP A 418 30.92 5.69 9.21
CA ASP A 418 29.45 5.72 9.27
C ASP A 418 28.80 5.31 7.93
N LEU A 419 29.59 5.27 6.86
CA LEU A 419 29.16 4.79 5.55
C LEU A 419 28.84 3.29 5.59
N SER A 420 27.62 2.93 5.21
CA SER A 420 27.19 1.54 5.00
C SER A 420 26.42 1.41 3.69
N VAL A 421 26.70 0.37 2.92
CA VAL A 421 26.24 0.21 1.54
C VAL A 421 25.86 -1.24 1.27
N PHE A 422 24.72 -1.44 0.62
CA PHE A 422 24.32 -2.69 -0.03
C PHE A 422 23.98 -2.38 -1.48
N VAL A 423 24.67 -2.98 -2.44
CA VAL A 423 24.48 -2.73 -3.88
C VAL A 423 24.36 -4.04 -4.64
N MET A 424 23.37 -4.13 -5.52
CA MET A 424 23.29 -5.11 -6.60
C MET A 424 23.50 -4.36 -7.92
N ASP A 425 24.64 -4.58 -8.57
CA ASP A 425 25.03 -3.84 -9.77
C ASP A 425 24.54 -4.49 -11.08
N LYS A 426 24.69 -3.77 -12.19
CA LYS A 426 24.26 -4.23 -13.53
C LYS A 426 25.03 -5.45 -14.05
N THR A 427 26.18 -5.78 -13.44
CA THR A 427 27.03 -6.93 -13.80
C THR A 427 26.72 -8.16 -12.95
N GLY A 428 25.75 -8.05 -12.02
CA GLY A 428 25.35 -9.11 -11.11
C GLY A 428 26.24 -9.22 -9.86
N ARG A 429 27.10 -8.22 -9.60
CA ARG A 429 27.88 -8.17 -8.35
C ARG A 429 26.99 -7.66 -7.21
N VAL A 430 27.07 -8.36 -6.08
CA VAL A 430 26.46 -7.93 -4.82
C VAL A 430 27.59 -7.45 -3.89
N LEU A 431 27.55 -6.18 -3.50
CA LEU A 431 28.49 -5.55 -2.57
C LEU A 431 27.75 -5.23 -1.27
N MET A 432 28.26 -5.71 -0.14
CA MET A 432 27.84 -5.29 1.20
C MET A 432 29.06 -4.74 1.94
N MET A 433 28.97 -3.50 2.41
CA MET A 433 30.06 -2.80 3.09
C MET A 433 29.52 -2.03 4.29
N GLY A 434 30.19 -2.12 5.43
CA GLY A 434 29.87 -1.38 6.65
C GLY A 434 30.98 -1.59 7.69
N LYS A 435 30.97 -0.81 8.78
CA LYS A 435 31.93 -0.95 9.89
C LYS A 435 31.84 -2.33 10.55
N ASP A 436 30.61 -2.80 10.75
CA ASP A 436 30.28 -4.12 11.25
C ASP A 436 29.11 -4.67 10.44
N VAL A 437 29.28 -5.86 9.86
CA VAL A 437 28.27 -6.54 9.03
C VAL A 437 28.03 -7.90 9.62
N GLN A 438 26.90 -8.04 10.32
CA GLN A 438 26.52 -9.28 10.97
C GLN A 438 25.42 -9.98 10.18
N LEU A 439 25.59 -11.29 9.94
CA LEU A 439 24.57 -12.18 9.39
C LEU A 439 24.22 -13.19 10.48
N GLN A 440 22.98 -13.15 10.94
CA GLN A 440 22.52 -13.99 12.04
C GLN A 440 21.26 -14.76 11.64
N THR A 441 21.07 -15.92 12.28
CA THR A 441 19.92 -16.80 12.06
C THR A 441 19.25 -17.09 13.40
N HIS A 442 17.95 -17.42 13.36
CA HIS A 442 17.27 -18.02 14.51
C HIS A 442 17.86 -19.41 14.83
N GLU A 443 17.50 -20.01 15.97
CA GLU A 443 17.99 -21.31 16.44
C GLU A 443 17.99 -22.42 15.37
N ASP A 444 17.01 -22.43 14.46
CA ASP A 444 16.89 -23.41 13.36
C ASP A 444 17.22 -22.84 11.96
N GLY A 445 17.60 -21.56 11.88
CA GLY A 445 17.87 -20.89 10.61
C GLY A 445 19.23 -21.27 10.03
N LYS A 446 19.35 -21.23 8.70
CA LYS A 446 20.60 -21.51 7.98
C LYS A 446 20.89 -20.39 6.98
N VAL A 447 22.14 -19.94 6.92
CA VAL A 447 22.64 -19.11 5.82
C VAL A 447 23.22 -20.04 4.75
N LEU A 448 22.68 -19.98 3.54
CA LEU A 448 23.10 -20.81 2.42
C LEU A 448 23.67 -19.94 1.31
N LEU A 449 24.89 -20.23 0.86
CA LEU A 449 25.46 -19.68 -0.39
C LEU A 449 25.52 -20.84 -1.38
N LYS A 450 24.81 -20.71 -2.50
CA LYS A 450 24.71 -21.77 -3.52
C LYS A 450 25.42 -21.35 -4.79
N CYS A 451 26.18 -22.28 -5.39
CA CYS A 451 26.62 -22.15 -6.77
C CYS A 451 25.56 -22.74 -7.72
N LYS A 452 25.62 -22.36 -9.00
CA LYS A 452 24.52 -22.28 -9.97
C LYS A 452 23.83 -23.61 -10.36
N THR A 453 24.24 -24.76 -9.84
CA THR A 453 23.75 -26.06 -10.32
C THR A 453 23.71 -27.10 -9.21
N SER A 454 22.57 -27.81 -9.15
CA SER A 454 22.23 -29.07 -8.46
C SER A 454 21.71 -29.03 -7.00
N ASN A 455 21.01 -30.13 -6.68
CA ASN A 455 20.19 -30.55 -5.54
C ASN A 455 20.23 -29.67 -4.26
N PRO A 456 19.14 -29.44 -3.50
CA PRO A 456 19.18 -28.78 -2.18
C PRO A 456 20.25 -29.28 -1.19
N ASN A 457 20.80 -30.48 -1.42
CA ASN A 457 21.90 -31.07 -0.64
C ASN A 457 23.31 -30.63 -1.09
N ASP A 458 23.47 -29.93 -2.22
CA ASP A 458 24.76 -29.52 -2.81
C ASP A 458 25.18 -28.10 -2.40
N ALA A 459 24.61 -27.55 -1.32
CA ALA A 459 25.03 -26.26 -0.79
C ALA A 459 26.30 -26.41 0.07
N ASP A 460 27.37 -25.69 -0.28
CA ASP A 460 28.53 -25.58 0.60
C ASP A 460 28.15 -24.77 1.85
N PRO A 461 28.23 -25.34 3.06
CA PRO A 461 27.94 -24.60 4.28
C PRO A 461 29.00 -23.52 4.50
N ILE A 462 28.57 -22.32 4.92
CA ILE A 462 29.51 -21.30 5.40
C ILE A 462 30.15 -21.86 6.68
N VAL A 463 31.47 -22.04 6.67
CA VAL A 463 32.21 -22.49 7.85
C VAL A 463 32.59 -21.26 8.68
N LEU A 464 32.09 -21.20 9.92
CA LEU A 464 32.54 -20.20 10.89
C LEU A 464 34.05 -20.33 11.07
N PHE A 465 34.80 -19.22 10.99
CA PHE A 465 36.25 -19.25 11.11
C PHE A 465 36.70 -19.88 12.43
N SER A 466 35.95 -19.63 13.51
CA SER A 466 36.20 -20.26 14.81
C SER A 466 36.13 -21.77 14.76
N LYS A 467 35.11 -22.34 14.13
CA LYS A 467 34.97 -23.80 13.96
C LYS A 467 36.02 -24.38 13.03
N PHE A 468 36.37 -23.64 11.97
CA PHE A 468 37.48 -23.99 11.11
C PHE A 468 38.82 -23.99 11.86
N LYS A 469 39.07 -22.96 12.69
CA LYS A 469 40.25 -22.81 13.54
C LYS A 469 40.32 -23.93 14.57
N GLU A 470 39.23 -24.21 15.30
CA GLU A 470 39.12 -25.34 16.24
C GLU A 470 39.46 -26.68 15.55
N CYS A 471 38.87 -26.95 14.38
CA CYS A 471 39.13 -28.18 13.63
C CYS A 471 40.59 -28.27 13.15
N LEU A 472 41.16 -27.18 12.64
CA LEU A 472 42.56 -27.12 12.23
C LEU A 472 43.53 -27.28 13.40
N GLU A 473 43.23 -26.68 14.55
CA GLU A 473 44.01 -26.82 15.78
C GLU A 473 43.97 -28.28 16.29
N GLU A 474 42.81 -28.95 16.19
CA GLU A 474 42.69 -30.38 16.51
C GLU A 474 43.50 -31.26 15.55
N VAL A 475 43.40 -31.01 14.24
CA VAL A 475 44.19 -31.73 13.22
C VAL A 475 45.69 -31.54 13.45
N HIS A 476 46.11 -30.32 13.79
CA HIS A 476 47.50 -30.01 14.13
C HIS A 476 47.95 -30.80 15.37
N ALA A 477 47.14 -30.82 16.44
CA ALA A 477 47.46 -31.56 17.65
C ALA A 477 47.63 -33.07 17.37
N LYS A 478 46.74 -33.67 16.57
CA LYS A 478 46.83 -35.09 16.17
C LYS A 478 48.06 -35.38 15.29
N LEU A 479 48.44 -34.46 14.40
CA LEU A 479 49.64 -34.59 13.60
C LEU A 479 50.92 -34.54 14.46
N ASP A 480 50.95 -33.66 15.45
CA ASP A 480 52.07 -33.59 16.41
C ASP A 480 52.14 -34.84 17.29
N GLU A 481 51.00 -35.36 17.75
CA GLU A 481 50.94 -36.62 18.50
C GLU A 481 51.48 -37.79 17.64
N LEU A 482 51.04 -37.90 16.39
CA LEU A 482 51.52 -38.93 15.46
C LEU A 482 53.02 -38.80 15.19
N LYS A 483 53.53 -37.57 15.00
CA LYS A 483 54.96 -37.28 14.85
C LYS A 483 55.75 -37.77 16.06
N ASN A 484 55.29 -37.42 17.26
CA ASN A 484 55.96 -37.75 18.52
C ASN A 484 55.94 -39.26 18.80
N GLU A 485 54.81 -39.93 18.55
CA GLU A 485 54.69 -41.38 18.72
C GLU A 485 55.56 -42.12 17.71
N THR A 486 55.58 -41.69 16.45
CA THR A 486 56.46 -42.27 15.43
C THR A 486 57.94 -42.13 15.83
N ALA A 487 58.34 -40.93 16.27
CA ALA A 487 59.69 -40.69 16.78
C ALA A 487 60.02 -41.58 18.00
N ARG A 488 59.05 -41.79 18.90
CA ARG A 488 59.19 -42.67 20.07
C ARG A 488 59.36 -44.12 19.67
N GLN A 489 58.60 -44.61 18.68
CA GLN A 489 58.75 -45.98 18.18
C GLN A 489 60.14 -46.22 17.55
N PHE A 490 60.64 -45.29 16.74
CA PHE A 490 62.02 -45.35 16.23
C PHE A 490 63.06 -45.37 17.36
N SER A 491 62.85 -44.55 18.40
CA SER A 491 63.72 -44.55 19.59
C SER A 491 63.69 -45.88 20.33
N ASN A 492 62.50 -46.46 20.52
CA ASN A 492 62.32 -47.76 21.18
C ASN A 492 62.99 -48.90 20.41
N ILE A 493 62.89 -48.93 19.06
CA ILE A 493 63.56 -49.95 18.25
C ILE A 493 65.08 -49.78 18.33
N SER A 494 65.58 -48.53 18.22
CA SER A 494 67.01 -48.21 18.37
C SER A 494 67.57 -48.63 19.73
N ASN A 495 66.81 -48.44 20.81
CA ASN A 495 67.29 -48.63 22.18
C ASN A 495 67.07 -50.06 22.71
N ASN A 496 65.93 -50.68 22.37
CA ASN A 496 65.51 -51.96 22.95
C ASN A 496 65.49 -53.12 21.94
N GLY A 497 65.27 -52.85 20.65
CA GLY A 497 65.21 -53.90 19.61
C GLY A 497 66.59 -54.31 19.06
N LEU A 498 67.59 -53.44 19.20
CA LEU A 498 68.95 -53.63 18.72
C LEU A 498 69.95 -53.68 19.90
N ALA A 499 69.63 -54.47 20.92
CA ALA A 499 70.56 -54.73 22.02
C ALA A 499 71.82 -55.42 21.47
N VAL A 500 72.90 -54.66 21.32
CA VAL A 500 74.25 -55.22 21.14
C VAL A 500 74.60 -55.88 22.45
N VAL A 501 74.37 -57.19 22.55
CA VAL A 501 74.74 -57.96 23.73
C VAL A 501 76.26 -57.92 23.83
N ASN A 502 76.79 -57.10 24.74
CA ASN A 502 78.16 -57.21 25.20
C ASN A 502 78.25 -58.49 26.06
N ALA A 503 78.23 -59.65 25.41
CA ALA A 503 78.64 -60.88 26.04
C ALA A 503 80.17 -60.81 26.18
N ALA A 504 80.66 -60.87 27.42
CA ALA A 504 82.09 -60.93 27.70
C ALA A 504 82.75 -62.09 26.92
N GLY A 505 83.44 -61.75 25.83
CA GLY A 505 84.09 -62.65 24.87
C GLY A 505 84.47 -61.87 23.60
N PRO A 506 85.50 -62.29 22.84
CA PRO A 506 86.22 -61.43 21.88
C PRO A 506 85.50 -61.22 20.53
N PHE A 507 84.18 -61.08 20.52
CA PHE A 507 83.42 -60.82 19.29
C PHE A 507 83.10 -59.34 19.16
N SER A 508 83.61 -58.72 18.09
CA SER A 508 83.26 -57.35 17.71
C SER A 508 81.77 -57.26 17.32
N PRO A 509 81.11 -56.11 17.55
CA PRO A 509 79.72 -55.92 17.17
C PRO A 509 79.52 -56.12 15.67
N ILE A 510 78.45 -56.82 15.27
CA ILE A 510 78.11 -57.06 13.86
C ILE A 510 77.86 -55.68 13.19
N PRO A 511 78.67 -55.27 12.19
CA PRO A 511 78.60 -53.94 11.59
C PRO A 511 77.21 -53.57 11.04
N GLY A 512 76.44 -54.56 10.57
CA GLY A 512 75.07 -54.37 10.09
C GLY A 512 74.09 -53.87 11.16
N LEU A 513 74.21 -54.34 12.41
CA LEU A 513 73.36 -53.90 13.52
C LEU A 513 73.71 -52.48 13.98
N VAL A 514 74.99 -52.11 13.95
CA VAL A 514 75.46 -50.75 14.25
C VAL A 514 74.98 -49.76 13.18
N GLY A 515 75.07 -50.14 11.90
CA GLY A 515 74.56 -49.33 10.79
C GLY A 515 73.04 -49.11 10.86
N MET A 516 72.29 -50.15 11.23
CA MET A 516 70.83 -50.06 11.40
C MET A 516 70.42 -49.15 12.56
N LYS A 517 71.18 -49.17 13.68
CA LYS A 517 70.95 -48.25 14.81
C LYS A 517 71.18 -46.79 14.44
N LEU A 518 72.28 -46.50 13.72
CA LEU A 518 72.57 -45.15 13.23
C LEU A 518 71.51 -44.66 12.24
N ALA A 519 71.03 -45.53 11.35
CA ALA A 519 69.95 -45.21 10.42
C ALA A 519 68.61 -44.91 11.12
N MET A 520 68.30 -45.61 12.23
CA MET A 520 67.10 -45.34 13.02
C MET A 520 67.20 -44.05 13.83
N GLN A 521 68.38 -43.71 14.34
CA GLN A 521 68.61 -42.44 15.04
C GLN A 521 68.54 -41.24 14.08
N SER A 522 69.07 -41.37 12.86
CA SER A 522 68.95 -40.33 11.85
C SER A 522 67.50 -40.15 11.39
N ALA A 523 66.74 -41.24 11.23
CA ALA A 523 65.31 -41.19 10.94
C ALA A 523 64.50 -40.51 12.07
N GLN A 524 64.77 -40.83 13.34
CA GLN A 524 64.15 -40.17 14.49
C GLN A 524 64.39 -38.66 14.48
N THR A 525 65.64 -38.25 14.22
CA THR A 525 66.03 -36.84 14.18
C THR A 525 65.35 -36.10 13.02
N ALA A 526 65.28 -36.72 11.84
CA ALA A 526 64.60 -36.17 10.68
C ALA A 526 63.09 -35.99 10.92
N ILE A 527 62.43 -36.96 11.55
CA ILE A 527 61.00 -36.88 11.89
C ILE A 527 60.74 -35.81 12.94
N SER A 528 61.61 -35.71 13.95
CA SER A 528 61.49 -34.70 15.02
C SER A 528 61.71 -33.27 14.52
N ALA A 529 62.47 -33.11 13.44
CA ALA A 529 62.76 -31.82 12.80
C ALA A 529 61.66 -31.36 11.81
N LEU A 530 60.65 -32.18 11.51
CA LEU A 530 59.54 -31.78 10.64
C LEU A 530 58.73 -30.66 11.31
N ASN A 531 58.72 -29.47 10.69
CA ASN A 531 57.87 -28.36 11.09
C ASN A 531 56.51 -28.48 10.40
N LEU A 532 55.50 -28.91 11.16
CA LEU A 532 54.12 -29.06 10.72
C LEU A 532 53.24 -27.84 11.03
N ASP A 533 53.84 -26.71 11.42
CA ASP A 533 53.08 -25.51 11.77
C ASP A 533 52.56 -24.77 10.53
N PHE A 534 51.29 -25.01 10.20
CA PHE A 534 50.59 -24.32 9.11
C PHE A 534 49.89 -23.03 9.56
N ARG A 535 49.89 -22.67 10.86
CA ARG A 535 49.19 -21.49 11.40
C ARG A 535 49.58 -20.17 10.71
N PRO A 536 50.86 -19.90 10.36
CA PRO A 536 51.24 -18.67 9.66
C PRO A 536 50.64 -18.55 8.25
N LYS A 537 50.23 -19.67 7.65
CA LYS A 537 49.63 -19.72 6.30
C LYS A 537 48.12 -19.49 6.32
N ILE A 538 47.48 -19.58 7.49
CA ILE A 538 46.03 -19.43 7.69
C ILE A 538 45.76 -18.01 8.21
N ASN A 539 46.22 -16.99 7.48
CA ASN A 539 45.91 -15.60 7.83
C ASN A 539 44.56 -15.21 7.17
N PRO A 540 43.50 -14.89 7.94
CA PRO A 540 42.17 -14.63 7.41
C PRO A 540 42.16 -13.47 6.40
N CYS A 541 43.06 -12.50 6.54
CA CYS A 541 43.16 -11.35 5.62
C CYS A 541 43.80 -11.68 4.26
N ARG A 542 44.34 -12.89 4.05
CA ARG A 542 44.98 -13.33 2.80
C ARG A 542 44.31 -14.54 2.13
N SER A 543 43.25 -15.07 2.75
CA SER A 543 42.51 -16.22 2.24
C SER A 543 41.55 -15.82 1.11
N LYS A 544 41.52 -16.60 0.02
CA LYS A 544 40.52 -16.47 -1.07
C LYS A 544 39.13 -17.01 -0.69
N TRP A 545 38.99 -17.62 0.48
CA TRP A 545 37.76 -18.21 0.99
C TRP A 545 37.17 -17.33 2.09
N ILE A 546 35.84 -17.21 2.07
CA ILE A 546 35.06 -16.38 3.00
C ILE A 546 35.07 -17.08 4.37
N PHE A 547 35.84 -16.54 5.31
CA PHE A 547 35.83 -16.96 6.71
C PHE A 547 35.23 -15.86 7.56
N VAL A 548 34.19 -16.16 8.34
CA VAL A 548 33.58 -15.22 9.29
C VAL A 548 34.30 -15.34 10.63
N ASN A 549 35.07 -14.32 11.00
CA ASN A 549 35.86 -14.29 12.23
C ASN A 549 34.97 -14.14 13.48
N LYS A 550 35.19 -14.95 14.51
CA LYS A 550 34.44 -14.92 15.78
C LYS A 550 35.03 -13.93 16.80
N GLU A 551 36.29 -13.52 16.64
CA GLU A 551 37.03 -12.79 17.69
C GLU A 551 36.71 -11.27 17.77
N ASN A 552 35.58 -10.81 17.22
CA ASN A 552 35.06 -9.45 17.39
C ASN A 552 33.59 -9.41 17.86
N GLN A 553 33.08 -10.49 18.48
CA GLN A 553 31.77 -10.49 19.16
C GLN A 553 31.85 -9.84 20.54
#